data_AF-A0A0F3PGR7-F1
#
_entry.id   AF-A0A0F3PGR7-F1
#
_cell.length_a   1.000
_cell.length_b   1.000
_cell.length_c   1.000
_cell.angle_alpha   90.00
_cell.angle_beta   90.00
_cell.angle_gamma   90.00
#
_symmetry.space_group_name_H-M   'P 1'
#
loop_
_entity.id
_entity.type
_entity.pdbx_description
1 polymer ?
#
loop_
_entity_poly.entity_id
_entity_poly.type
_entity_poly.pdbx_seq_one_letter_code
_entity_poly.pdbx_strand_id
1 'polypeptide(L)'
;MRQLWMMLAHNHGQLLNYSELGRSLGLTDMTIKRYTEILEQTFMIRLLKPWYENISKRQVKVPKVYIRDSGILHALLGIHEHDWYVHPKRGLSFEGFVIEELTRKFTDAEYFFWRTQTGTELDLLIIKNGKKYGFEVKNADAPSITKSMHTVLADLQ
;
A
#
# COMPACT_ATOMS: atom_id res chain seq x y z
N MET A 1 -8.83 4.35 19.28
CA MET A 1 -7.56 4.23 18.52
C MET A 1 -7.06 2.80 18.32
N ARG A 2 -6.98 1.93 19.35
CA ARG A 2 -6.51 0.54 19.17
C ARG A 2 -7.29 -0.26 18.12
N GLN A 3 -8.63 -0.14 18.11
CA GLN A 3 -9.47 -0.83 17.12
C GLN A 3 -9.17 -0.38 15.68
N LEU A 4 -8.97 0.93 15.45
CA LEU A 4 -8.57 1.45 14.14
C LEU A 4 -7.24 0.83 13.70
N TRP A 5 -6.24 0.79 14.58
CA TRP A 5 -4.95 0.13 14.30
C TRP A 5 -5.10 -1.33 13.87
N MET A 6 -5.92 -2.10 14.58
CA MET A 6 -6.19 -3.50 14.19
C MET A 6 -6.87 -3.58 12.83
N MET A 7 -7.85 -2.72 12.53
CA MET A 7 -8.50 -2.72 11.22
C MET A 7 -7.54 -2.31 10.09
N LEU A 8 -6.67 -1.32 10.31
CA LEU A 8 -5.65 -0.93 9.34
C LEU A 8 -4.63 -2.07 9.10
N ALA A 9 -4.26 -2.82 10.14
CA ALA A 9 -3.42 -4.00 10.00
C ALA A 9 -4.08 -5.08 9.12
N HIS A 10 -5.38 -5.31 9.28
CA HIS A 10 -6.12 -6.27 8.44
C HIS A 10 -6.25 -5.78 6.98
N ASN A 11 -6.34 -4.47 6.77
CA ASN A 11 -6.38 -3.82 5.46
C ASN A 11 -4.98 -3.54 4.87
N HIS A 12 -3.90 -4.03 5.48
CA HIS A 12 -2.54 -3.82 4.99
C HIS A 12 -2.38 -4.30 3.54
N GLY A 13 -1.86 -3.42 2.67
CA GLY A 13 -1.71 -3.65 1.23
C GLY A 13 -3.01 -3.52 0.43
N GLN A 14 -4.11 -3.10 1.05
CA GLN A 14 -5.42 -3.00 0.42
C GLN A 14 -5.92 -1.56 0.36
N LEU A 15 -6.88 -1.31 -0.54
CA LEU A 15 -7.55 -0.01 -0.69
C LEU A 15 -8.39 0.30 0.56
N LEU A 16 -8.23 1.51 1.10
CA LEU A 16 -8.97 1.95 2.29
C LEU A 16 -10.43 2.29 2.01
N ASN A 17 -11.34 1.52 2.59
CA ASN A 17 -12.75 1.88 2.61
C ASN A 17 -13.10 2.68 3.89
N TYR A 18 -12.97 4.01 3.83
CA TYR A 18 -13.23 4.90 4.98
C TYR A 18 -14.66 4.75 5.54
N SER A 19 -15.65 4.55 4.68
CA SER A 19 -17.06 4.40 5.10
C SER A 19 -17.28 3.09 5.84
N GLU A 20 -16.64 2.01 5.41
CA GLU A 20 -16.69 0.71 6.09
C GLU A 20 -15.99 0.75 7.45
N LEU A 21 -14.78 1.32 7.51
CA LEU A 21 -14.07 1.53 8.77
C LEU A 21 -14.87 2.39 9.75
N GLY A 22 -15.52 3.46 9.24
CA GLY A 22 -16.39 4.33 10.02
C GLY A 22 -17.56 3.56 10.60
N ARG A 23 -18.26 2.77 9.77
CA ARG A 23 -19.39 1.94 10.20
C ARG A 23 -19.00 0.95 11.30
N SER A 24 -17.87 0.24 11.14
CA SER A 24 -17.40 -0.74 12.12
C SER A 24 -16.99 -0.11 13.46
N LEU A 25 -16.57 1.15 13.47
CA LEU A 25 -16.10 1.86 14.67
C LEU A 25 -17.14 2.83 15.25
N GLY A 26 -18.32 2.98 14.63
CA GLY A 26 -19.32 3.96 15.03
C GLY A 26 -18.87 5.41 14.82
N LEU A 27 -18.04 5.66 13.81
CA LEU A 27 -17.45 6.97 13.49
C LEU A 27 -17.81 7.40 12.06
N THR A 28 -17.73 8.71 11.80
CA THR A 28 -17.87 9.24 10.44
C THR A 28 -16.63 8.91 9.60
N ASP A 29 -16.81 8.77 8.29
CA ASP A 29 -15.74 8.61 7.31
C ASP A 29 -14.69 9.73 7.41
N MET A 30 -15.12 10.97 7.61
CA MET A 30 -14.26 12.13 7.83
C MET A 30 -13.39 11.99 9.08
N THR A 31 -13.92 11.40 10.15
CA THR A 31 -13.16 11.14 11.38
C THR A 31 -12.10 10.07 11.14
N ILE A 32 -12.44 8.98 10.46
CA ILE A 32 -11.48 7.94 10.09
C ILE A 32 -10.38 8.53 9.22
N LYS A 33 -10.73 9.31 8.20
CA LYS A 33 -9.78 9.98 7.31
C LYS A 33 -8.81 10.86 8.09
N ARG A 34 -9.32 11.71 8.99
CA ARG A 34 -8.49 12.54 9.88
C ARG A 34 -7.53 11.70 10.73
N TYR A 35 -7.99 10.58 11.30
CA TYR A 35 -7.12 9.70 12.08
C TYR A 35 -6.06 9.02 11.22
N THR A 36 -6.38 8.57 10.01
CA THR A 36 -5.39 8.02 9.08
C THR A 36 -4.37 9.06 8.62
N GLU A 37 -4.79 10.31 8.39
CA GLU A 37 -3.88 11.42 8.05
C GLU A 37 -2.92 11.72 9.20
N ILE A 38 -3.38 11.69 10.45
CA ILE A 38 -2.51 11.83 11.63
C ILE A 38 -1.49 10.69 11.67
N LEU A 39 -1.92 9.45 11.45
CA LEU A 39 -1.02 8.29 11.44
C LEU A 39 0.00 8.36 10.28
N GLU A 40 -0.39 8.89 9.12
CA GLU A 40 0.51 9.12 8.00
C GLU A 40 1.55 10.20 8.33
N GLN A 41 1.11 11.34 8.87
CA GLN A 41 1.97 12.48 9.25
C GLN A 41 2.91 12.15 10.40
N THR A 42 2.54 11.18 11.25
CA THR A 42 3.38 10.65 12.33
C THR A 42 4.22 9.46 11.90
N PHE A 43 4.28 9.17 10.59
CA PHE A 43 5.10 8.11 9.99
C PHE A 43 4.75 6.69 10.48
N MET A 44 3.57 6.49 11.06
CA MET A 44 3.10 5.20 11.54
C MET A 44 2.57 4.34 10.40
N ILE A 45 1.90 4.97 9.44
CA ILE A 45 1.39 4.32 8.23
C ILE A 45 1.86 5.07 6.98
N ARG A 46 1.68 4.45 5.83
CA ARG A 46 1.86 5.02 4.50
C ARG A 46 0.56 4.87 3.73
N LEU A 47 0.07 5.97 3.14
CA LEU A 47 -1.03 5.94 2.21
C LEU A 47 -0.48 6.03 0.78
N LEU A 48 -0.38 4.89 0.11
CA LEU A 48 0.12 4.82 -1.25
C LEU A 48 -1.02 5.18 -2.21
N LYS A 49 -0.91 6.35 -2.84
CA LYS A 49 -1.95 6.87 -3.73
C LYS A 49 -1.83 6.22 -5.13
N PRO A 50 -2.94 6.08 -5.86
CA PRO A 50 -2.87 5.66 -7.26
C PRO A 50 -2.22 6.74 -8.14
N TRP A 51 -1.44 6.31 -9.14
CA TRP A 51 -0.94 7.19 -10.19
C TRP A 51 -1.99 7.44 -11.27
N TYR A 52 -2.07 8.68 -11.74
CA TYR A 52 -2.87 9.12 -12.88
C TYR A 52 -2.13 10.22 -13.64
N GLU A 53 -2.19 10.19 -14.97
CA GLU A 53 -1.64 11.25 -15.82
C GLU A 53 -2.32 12.60 -15.57
N ASN A 54 -3.65 12.58 -15.43
CA ASN A 54 -4.40 13.80 -15.13
C ASN A 54 -4.39 14.06 -13.62
N ILE A 55 -3.60 15.06 -13.21
CA ILE A 55 -3.42 15.49 -11.82
C ILE A 55 -4.77 15.78 -11.13
N SER A 56 -5.76 16.32 -11.86
CA SER A 56 -7.09 16.61 -11.29
C SER A 56 -7.86 15.34 -10.90
N LYS A 57 -7.61 14.21 -11.55
CA LYS A 57 -8.19 12.90 -11.19
C LYS A 57 -7.44 12.21 -10.05
N ARG A 58 -6.25 12.70 -9.68
CA ARG A 58 -5.37 12.12 -8.65
C ARG A 58 -5.84 12.40 -7.21
N GLN A 59 -6.64 13.44 -7.00
CA GLN A 59 -7.04 13.85 -5.64
C GLN A 59 -8.24 13.08 -5.05
N VAL A 60 -9.02 12.35 -5.86
CA VAL A 60 -10.33 11.81 -5.44
C VAL A 60 -10.29 10.31 -5.14
N LYS A 61 -9.17 9.62 -5.38
CA LYS A 61 -9.14 8.16 -5.35
C LYS A 61 -8.54 7.57 -4.08
N VAL A 62 -9.10 6.44 -3.68
CA VAL A 62 -8.79 5.69 -2.47
C VAL A 62 -7.32 5.20 -2.50
N PRO A 63 -6.52 5.47 -1.45
CA PRO A 63 -5.15 4.95 -1.35
C PRO A 63 -5.14 3.51 -0.85
N LYS A 64 -4.02 2.81 -1.08
CA LYS A 64 -3.67 1.62 -0.30
C LYS A 64 -3.06 2.03 1.04
N VAL A 65 -3.30 1.26 2.10
CA VAL A 65 -2.65 1.47 3.40
C VAL A 65 -1.55 0.46 3.66
N TYR A 66 -0.42 0.93 4.19
CA TYR A 66 0.64 0.09 4.72
C TYR A 66 1.02 0.57 6.12
N ILE A 67 1.12 -0.34 7.08
CA ILE A 67 1.80 -0.07 8.34
C ILE A 67 3.30 -0.13 8.03
N ARG A 68 4.05 0.93 8.37
CA ARG A 68 5.45 1.07 7.90
C ARG A 68 6.42 0.12 8.61
N ASP A 69 6.11 -0.27 9.83
CA ASP A 69 6.91 -1.21 10.61
C ASP A 69 6.28 -2.62 10.56
N SER A 70 7.05 -3.59 10.08
CA SER A 70 6.60 -4.99 9.97
C SER A 70 6.39 -5.63 11.35
N GLY A 71 7.19 -5.28 12.36
CA GLY A 71 7.03 -5.75 13.73
C GLY A 71 5.72 -5.26 14.35
N ILE A 72 5.37 -3.99 14.16
CA ILE A 72 4.06 -3.45 14.58
C ILE A 72 2.92 -4.16 13.85
N LEU A 73 3.03 -4.35 12.54
CA LEU A 73 2.04 -5.08 11.75
C LEU A 73 1.84 -6.51 12.29
N HIS A 74 2.93 -7.23 12.51
CA HIS A 74 2.91 -8.62 12.99
C HIS A 74 2.32 -8.70 14.40
N ALA A 75 2.70 -7.78 15.29
CA ALA A 75 2.13 -7.69 16.64
C ALA A 75 0.61 -7.44 16.62
N LEU A 76 0.12 -6.59 15.71
CA LEU A 76 -1.32 -6.31 15.55
C LEU A 76 -2.09 -7.47 14.91
N LEU A 77 -1.44 -8.26 14.07
CA LEU A 77 -2.01 -9.45 13.43
C LEU A 77 -1.84 -10.72 14.28
N GLY A 78 -1.13 -10.66 15.40
CA GLY A 78 -0.82 -11.83 16.23
C GLY A 78 0.08 -12.85 15.52
N ILE A 79 0.96 -12.38 14.62
CA ILE A 79 1.88 -13.26 13.90
C ILE A 79 3.12 -13.49 14.76
N HIS A 80 3.40 -14.76 15.06
CA HIS A 80 4.61 -15.20 15.73
C HIS A 80 5.60 -15.80 14.72
N GLU A 81 6.88 -15.86 15.09
CA GLU A 81 7.98 -16.23 14.19
C GLU A 81 7.76 -17.57 13.46
N HIS A 82 7.19 -18.56 14.15
CA HIS A 82 6.99 -19.91 13.60
C HIS A 82 5.82 -19.99 12.61
N ASP A 83 4.88 -19.03 12.67
CA ASP A 83 3.65 -19.05 11.87
C ASP A 83 3.73 -18.18 10.62
N TRP A 84 4.76 -17.34 10.50
CA TRP A 84 4.90 -16.37 9.42
C TRP A 84 4.81 -17.02 8.03
N TYR A 85 5.52 -18.13 7.83
CA TYR A 85 5.59 -18.80 6.53
C TYR A 85 4.24 -19.31 6.04
N VAL A 86 3.31 -19.64 6.93
CA VAL A 86 1.97 -20.14 6.57
C VAL A 86 0.89 -19.07 6.68
N HIS A 87 1.21 -17.89 7.21
CA HIS A 87 0.24 -16.85 7.45
C HIS A 87 -0.35 -16.30 6.13
N PRO A 88 -1.69 -16.16 6.01
CA PRO A 88 -2.33 -15.73 4.76
C PRO A 88 -1.92 -14.31 4.32
N LYS A 89 -1.49 -13.47 5.26
CA LYS A 89 -1.00 -12.10 4.97
C LYS A 89 0.50 -12.02 4.66
N ARG A 90 1.24 -13.13 4.57
CA ARG A 90 2.70 -13.13 4.33
C ARG A 90 3.10 -12.37 3.05
N GLY A 91 2.29 -12.49 2.00
CA GLY A 91 2.53 -11.82 0.72
C GLY A 91 2.42 -10.31 0.86
N LEU A 92 1.29 -9.83 1.39
CA LEU A 92 1.02 -8.40 1.59
C LEU A 92 1.97 -7.76 2.60
N SER A 93 2.36 -8.48 3.66
CA SER A 93 3.34 -7.96 4.61
C SER A 93 4.76 -7.92 4.02
N PHE A 94 5.13 -8.85 3.14
CA PHE A 94 6.39 -8.76 2.39
C PHE A 94 6.36 -7.62 1.37
N GLU A 95 5.25 -7.44 0.66
CA GLU A 95 5.00 -6.30 -0.23
C GLU A 95 5.19 -4.97 0.50
N GLY A 96 4.54 -4.79 1.66
CA GLY A 96 4.69 -3.59 2.47
C GLY A 96 6.11 -3.33 2.95
N PHE A 97 6.83 -4.39 3.37
CA PHE A 97 8.24 -4.30 3.73
C PHE A 97 9.09 -3.81 2.55
N VAL A 98 8.96 -4.44 1.38
CA VAL A 98 9.73 -4.08 0.19
C VAL A 98 9.41 -2.64 -0.26
N ILE A 99 8.14 -2.24 -0.25
CA ILE A 99 7.74 -0.86 -0.58
C ILE A 99 8.42 0.13 0.36
N GLU A 100 8.39 -0.13 1.67
CA GLU A 100 9.01 0.75 2.65
C GLU A 100 10.52 0.87 2.43
N GLU A 101 11.22 -0.24 2.22
CA GLU A 101 12.67 -0.25 1.94
C GLU A 101 13.02 0.47 0.64
N LEU A 102 12.22 0.29 -0.43
CA LEU A 102 12.41 1.04 -1.67
C LEU A 102 12.20 2.53 -1.47
N THR A 103 11.20 2.97 -0.70
CA THR A 103 10.99 4.40 -0.43
C THR A 103 12.11 5.02 0.40
N ARG A 104 12.77 4.24 1.27
CA ARG A 104 13.97 4.69 2.02
C ARG A 104 15.18 4.85 1.09
N LYS A 105 15.32 3.97 0.10
CA LYS A 105 16.41 4.01 -0.89
C LYS A 105 16.22 5.12 -1.93
N PHE A 106 15.00 5.33 -2.41
CA PHE A 106 14.68 6.31 -3.45
C PHE A 106 14.26 7.66 -2.88
N THR A 107 15.12 8.33 -2.10
CA THR A 107 14.81 9.68 -1.56
C THR A 107 14.44 10.68 -2.65
N ASP A 108 13.69 11.73 -2.29
CA ASP A 108 13.31 12.83 -3.20
C ASP A 108 12.57 12.33 -4.46
N ALA A 109 11.68 11.35 -4.26
CA ALA A 109 10.86 10.75 -5.30
C ALA A 109 9.37 10.78 -4.92
N GLU A 110 8.51 10.63 -5.91
CA GLU A 110 7.10 10.39 -5.71
C GLU A 110 6.79 8.88 -5.80
N TYR A 111 5.85 8.40 -4.98
CA TYR A 111 5.51 6.99 -4.87
C TYR A 111 4.01 6.77 -5.07
N PHE A 112 3.67 5.79 -5.91
CA PHE A 112 2.30 5.41 -6.22
C PHE A 112 2.15 3.91 -6.36
N PHE A 113 0.92 3.42 -6.36
CA PHE A 113 0.60 2.20 -7.09
C PHE A 113 -0.03 2.58 -8.43
N TRP A 114 -0.09 1.66 -9.38
CA TRP A 114 -0.78 1.88 -10.64
C TRP A 114 -1.78 0.77 -10.90
N ARG A 115 -2.93 1.12 -11.49
CA ARG A 115 -3.97 0.15 -11.81
C ARG A 115 -4.77 0.57 -13.04
N THR A 116 -4.99 -0.36 -13.96
CA THR A 116 -5.88 -0.17 -15.12
C THR A 116 -7.36 -0.29 -14.72
N GLN A 117 -8.26 0.17 -15.60
CA GLN A 117 -9.69 -0.11 -15.44
C GLN A 117 -10.02 -1.60 -15.53
N THR A 118 -9.22 -2.37 -16.27
CA THR A 118 -9.36 -3.82 -16.45
C THR A 118 -8.84 -4.63 -15.26
N GLY A 119 -8.30 -3.97 -14.23
CA GLY A 119 -7.89 -4.61 -12.98
C GLY A 119 -6.43 -5.04 -12.91
N THR A 120 -5.62 -4.80 -13.97
CA THR A 120 -4.17 -4.98 -13.92
C THR A 120 -3.57 -3.97 -12.95
N GLU A 121 -2.68 -4.43 -12.08
CA GLU A 121 -2.10 -3.61 -11.01
C GLU A 121 -0.57 -3.72 -11.02
N LEU A 122 0.10 -2.64 -10.64
CA LEU A 122 1.52 -2.57 -10.33
C LEU A 122 1.65 -2.06 -8.90
N ASP A 123 2.36 -2.81 -8.07
CA ASP A 123 2.42 -2.57 -6.62
C ASP A 123 3.06 -1.22 -6.28
N LEU A 124 4.16 -0.87 -6.96
CA LEU A 124 4.85 0.39 -6.76
C LEU A 124 5.36 1.00 -8.07
N LEU A 125 5.01 2.27 -8.28
CA LEU A 125 5.56 3.15 -9.29
C LEU A 125 6.30 4.29 -8.58
N ILE A 126 7.59 4.41 -8.85
CA ILE A 126 8.45 5.50 -8.35
C ILE A 126 8.72 6.47 -9.48
N ILE A 127 8.54 7.76 -9.23
CA ILE A 127 8.91 8.83 -10.17
C ILE A 127 10.02 9.66 -9.54
N LYS A 128 11.21 9.63 -10.16
CA LYS A 128 12.39 10.38 -9.71
C LYS A 128 13.08 11.00 -10.91
N ASN A 129 13.30 12.32 -10.86
CA ASN A 129 13.97 13.08 -11.93
C ASN A 129 13.37 12.85 -13.33
N GLY A 130 12.03 12.79 -13.41
CA GLY A 130 11.30 12.52 -14.67
C GLY A 130 11.35 11.06 -15.14
N LYS A 131 12.09 10.17 -14.46
CA LYS A 131 12.14 8.74 -14.78
C LYS A 131 11.12 7.97 -13.95
N LYS A 132 10.43 7.04 -14.60
CA LYS A 132 9.46 6.11 -13.99
C LYS A 132 10.13 4.75 -13.74
N TYR A 133 10.01 4.24 -12.52
CA TYR A 133 10.50 2.91 -12.12
C TYR A 133 9.32 2.10 -11.59
N GLY A 134 9.02 0.98 -12.25
CA GLY A 134 7.92 0.08 -11.85
C GLY A 134 8.43 -1.16 -11.12
N PHE A 135 7.74 -1.53 -10.04
CA PHE A 135 8.04 -2.70 -9.23
C PHE A 135 6.77 -3.51 -8.98
N GLU A 136 6.89 -4.82 -9.20
CA GLU A 136 5.93 -5.84 -8.77
C GLU A 136 6.61 -6.67 -7.68
N VAL A 137 5.95 -6.87 -6.54
CA VAL A 137 6.52 -7.56 -5.39
C VAL A 137 5.83 -8.91 -5.21
N LYS A 138 6.62 -9.98 -5.34
CA LYS A 138 6.14 -11.36 -5.14
C LYS A 138 6.95 -12.03 -4.06
N ASN A 139 6.26 -12.57 -3.06
CA ASN A 139 6.85 -13.48 -2.09
C ASN A 139 6.82 -14.90 -2.66
N ALA A 140 7.80 -15.21 -3.52
CA ALA A 140 7.96 -16.50 -4.19
C ALA A 140 9.44 -16.78 -4.48
N ASP A 141 9.84 -18.06 -4.51
CA ASP A 141 11.25 -18.46 -4.66
C ASP A 141 11.84 -18.11 -6.04
N ALA A 142 11.01 -18.03 -7.08
CA ALA A 142 11.42 -17.71 -8.44
C ALA A 142 10.41 -16.75 -9.11
N PRO A 143 10.47 -15.44 -8.82
CA PRO A 143 9.58 -14.46 -9.45
C PRO A 143 9.90 -14.32 -10.94
N SER A 144 8.87 -14.41 -11.78
CA SER A 144 8.97 -14.16 -13.23
C SER A 144 8.29 -12.86 -13.60
N ILE A 145 8.63 -12.31 -14.77
CA ILE A 145 7.91 -11.18 -15.35
C ILE A 145 6.43 -11.55 -15.50
N THR A 146 5.55 -10.71 -14.98
CA THR A 146 4.11 -10.90 -15.04
C THR A 146 3.51 -10.20 -16.25
N LYS A 147 2.30 -10.62 -16.65
CA LYS A 147 1.52 -9.91 -17.66
C LYS A 147 1.26 -8.45 -17.28
N SER A 148 1.10 -8.15 -15.98
CA SER A 148 0.93 -6.78 -15.48
C SER A 148 2.09 -5.88 -15.88
N MET A 149 3.34 -6.36 -15.70
CA MET A 149 4.53 -5.60 -16.08
C MET A 149 4.60 -5.29 -17.58
N HIS A 150 4.13 -6.20 -18.44
CA HIS A 150 4.05 -5.92 -19.89
C HIS A 150 3.02 -4.83 -20.22
N THR A 151 1.84 -4.87 -19.60
CA THR A 151 0.82 -3.82 -19.77
C THR A 151 1.33 -2.46 -19.29
N VAL A 152 1.98 -2.43 -18.13
CA VAL A 152 2.58 -1.21 -17.57
C VAL A 152 3.58 -0.58 -18.52
N LEU A 153 4.45 -1.37 -19.15
CA LEU A 153 5.44 -0.88 -20.10
C LEU A 153 4.82 -0.27 -21.36
N ALA A 154 3.64 -0.74 -21.78
CA ALA A 154 2.91 -0.17 -22.91
C ALA A 154 2.18 1.12 -22.52
N ASP A 155 1.63 1.19 -21.31
CA ASP A 155 0.79 2.31 -20.85
C ASP A 155 1.57 3.48 -20.23
N LEU A 156 2.80 3.25 -19.74
CA LEU A 156 3.60 4.27 -19.03
C LEU A 156 4.77 4.86 -19.83
N GLN A 157 4.96 4.49 -21.10
CA GLN A 157 5.90 5.15 -22.01
C GLN A 157 5.52 6.61 -22.26
#